data_AF-A0AA39PQA8-F1
#
_entry.id   AF-A0AA39PQA8-F1
#
_cell.length_a   1.000
_cell.length_b   1.000
_cell.length_c   1.000
_cell.angle_alpha   90.00
_cell.angle_beta   90.00
_cell.angle_gamma   90.00
#
_symmetry.space_group_name_H-M   'P 1'
#
loop_
_entity.id
_entity.type
_entity.pdbx_description
1 polymer ?
#
loop_
_entity_poly.entity_id
_entity_poly.type
_entity_poly.pdbx_seq_one_letter_code
_entity_poly.pdbx_strand_id
1 'polypeptide(L)'
;MLLSFLLQFIPLVSAAVLHQRQQVDENPTVGGDPYNGWQTLPQVTDATLYPDWTIDQRSGAKIPVYQTKGLENSDIKRAVIVLSGKNRDCWYYWNAMNNALYNASYHDPEIRREDISIIGPCFFAEADKNSGAITDDILQWRMTTWIDGKANVSPGYHKVSSFDVLDALVSYYMNTTTFPNLNTVVVGGHSAGGQMAQRYAMLRKTTENDDRLHFWVVRRTTVLEIHHVKHSSSTHYDKKTQGRTHVERGRNFVSMLENLPGGIPTPTTVDWIEGVSHSNEDMMSSAAGIDKVASLDAPQLRADQLVHQESTRLLVRRRRTVQVVRTHYQYFCL
;
A
#
# COMPACT_ATOMS: atom_id res chain seq x y z
N MET A 1 38.58 41.55 -56.42
CA MET A 1 38.18 40.17 -56.78
C MET A 1 39.03 39.21 -55.97
N LEU A 2 38.43 38.51 -55.01
CA LEU A 2 38.81 37.24 -54.36
C LEU A 2 38.42 37.28 -52.88
N LEU A 3 37.20 36.79 -52.63
CA LEU A 3 36.63 36.45 -51.33
C LEU A 3 37.33 35.18 -50.81
N SER A 4 37.94 35.24 -49.63
CA SER A 4 38.38 34.04 -48.90
C SER A 4 37.29 33.64 -47.91
N PHE A 5 36.60 32.52 -48.19
CA PHE A 5 35.71 31.84 -47.26
C PHE A 5 36.54 31.07 -46.23
N LEU A 6 36.52 31.51 -44.96
CA LEU A 6 36.94 30.68 -43.83
C LEU A 6 35.76 29.78 -43.44
N LEU A 7 35.82 28.48 -43.75
CA LEU A 7 34.92 27.50 -43.15
C LEU A 7 35.31 27.29 -41.68
N GLN A 8 34.52 27.82 -40.75
CA GLN A 8 34.56 27.41 -39.36
C GLN A 8 33.82 26.07 -39.21
N PHE A 9 34.56 25.00 -38.97
CA PHE A 9 34.00 23.74 -38.47
C PHE A 9 33.56 23.94 -37.02
N ILE A 10 32.26 24.09 -36.79
CA ILE A 10 31.67 23.91 -35.46
C ILE A 10 31.55 22.39 -35.25
N PRO A 11 32.24 21.78 -34.29
CA PRO A 11 31.97 20.39 -33.97
C PRO A 11 30.55 20.30 -33.39
N LEU A 12 29.68 19.57 -34.08
CA LEU A 12 28.43 19.07 -33.50
C LEU A 12 28.80 18.21 -32.30
N VAL A 13 28.68 18.76 -31.10
CA VAL A 13 28.63 17.96 -29.88
C VAL A 13 27.32 17.18 -29.97
N SER A 14 27.43 15.93 -30.39
CA SER A 14 26.31 14.98 -30.29
C SER A 14 25.93 14.92 -28.81
N ALA A 15 24.74 15.44 -28.47
CA ALA A 15 24.17 15.23 -27.15
C ALA A 15 24.07 13.72 -26.97
N ALA A 16 24.96 13.16 -26.14
CA ALA A 16 24.80 11.80 -25.67
C ALA A 16 23.47 11.77 -24.93
N VAL A 17 22.46 11.11 -25.53
CA VAL A 17 21.26 10.73 -24.80
C VAL A 17 21.74 9.76 -23.72
N LEU A 18 21.98 10.30 -22.52
CA LEU A 18 22.21 9.49 -21.34
C LEU A 18 20.91 8.70 -21.13
N HIS A 19 20.91 7.44 -21.55
CA HIS A 19 19.88 6.51 -21.13
C HIS A 19 20.04 6.39 -19.61
N GLN A 20 19.20 7.12 -18.86
CA GLN A 20 19.10 6.93 -17.43
C GLN A 20 18.72 5.46 -17.21
N ARG A 21 19.51 4.75 -16.42
CA ARG A 21 19.18 3.37 -16.06
C ARG A 21 18.07 3.43 -15.01
N GLN A 22 17.05 2.58 -15.16
CA GLN A 22 16.07 2.38 -14.10
C GLN A 22 16.79 2.00 -12.79
N GLN A 23 16.53 2.75 -11.73
CA GLN A 23 17.09 2.48 -10.41
C GLN A 23 16.25 1.41 -9.70
N VAL A 24 16.94 0.50 -9.02
CA VAL A 24 16.36 -0.52 -8.14
C VAL A 24 17.30 -0.67 -6.96
N ASP A 25 16.78 -0.46 -5.76
CA ASP A 25 17.51 -0.62 -4.51
C ASP A 25 17.36 -2.06 -4.00
N GLU A 26 18.49 -2.69 -3.68
CA GLU A 26 18.50 -4.03 -3.11
C GLU A 26 17.91 -4.04 -1.70
N ASN A 27 17.16 -5.10 -1.39
CA ASN A 27 16.63 -5.28 -0.04
C ASN A 27 17.76 -5.62 0.93
N PRO A 28 17.85 -4.93 2.09
CA PRO A 28 18.87 -5.25 3.06
C PRO A 28 18.62 -6.63 3.67
N THR A 29 19.70 -7.38 3.88
CA THR A 29 19.67 -8.67 4.58
C THR A 29 19.92 -8.43 6.07
N VAL A 30 19.03 -8.96 6.92
CA VAL A 30 19.16 -8.89 8.38
C VAL A 30 19.01 -10.27 9.00
N GLY A 31 19.58 -10.44 10.19
CA GLY A 31 19.43 -11.67 10.96
C GLY A 31 18.03 -11.80 11.57
N GLY A 32 17.64 -13.04 11.86
CA GLY A 32 16.32 -13.38 12.39
C GLY A 32 15.34 -13.82 11.30
N ASP A 33 14.08 -14.01 11.70
CA ASP A 33 13.02 -14.45 10.81
C ASP A 33 11.62 -14.11 11.37
N PRO A 34 10.53 -14.25 10.58
CA PRO A 34 9.18 -13.92 11.03
C PRO A 34 8.67 -14.65 12.28
N TYR A 35 9.25 -15.79 12.65
CA TYR A 35 8.85 -16.62 13.78
C TYR A 35 9.70 -16.35 15.01
N ASN A 36 11.02 -16.29 14.86
CA ASN A 36 11.96 -16.06 15.97
C ASN A 36 12.19 -14.57 16.25
N GLY A 37 11.76 -13.70 15.33
CA GLY A 37 11.91 -12.27 15.41
C GLY A 37 13.15 -11.78 14.66
N TRP A 38 13.08 -10.53 14.21
CA TRP A 38 14.21 -9.86 13.56
C TRP A 38 15.23 -9.38 14.58
N GLN A 39 16.51 -9.35 14.19
CA GLN A 39 17.60 -9.00 15.10
C GLN A 39 17.98 -7.53 15.04
N THR A 40 17.72 -6.86 13.92
CA THR A 40 18.09 -5.46 13.71
C THR A 40 17.10 -4.75 12.79
N LEU A 41 17.04 -3.42 12.91
CA LEU A 41 16.47 -2.54 11.91
C LEU A 41 17.58 -2.12 10.93
N PRO A 42 17.52 -2.53 9.65
CA PRO A 42 18.59 -2.22 8.70
C PRO A 42 18.57 -0.76 8.25
N GLN A 43 19.70 -0.28 7.72
CA GLN A 43 19.67 0.92 6.88
C GLN A 43 19.05 0.57 5.52
N VAL A 44 18.24 1.47 4.98
CA VAL A 44 17.64 1.33 3.64
C VAL A 44 17.99 2.55 2.82
N THR A 45 18.40 2.33 1.58
CA THR A 45 18.64 3.40 0.60
C THR A 45 17.42 4.29 0.48
N ASP A 46 17.61 5.60 0.39
CA ASP A 46 16.55 6.62 0.33
C ASP A 46 15.57 6.70 1.51
N ALA A 47 15.74 5.89 2.55
CA ALA A 47 14.94 6.00 3.76
C ALA A 47 15.74 6.63 4.90
N THR A 48 15.06 7.43 5.71
CA THR A 48 15.47 7.75 7.07
C THR A 48 14.75 6.79 8.01
N LEU A 49 15.53 6.04 8.80
CA LEU A 49 14.99 5.27 9.92
C LEU A 49 14.82 6.20 11.14
N TYR A 50 13.58 6.34 11.61
CA TYR A 50 13.27 6.92 12.91
C TYR A 50 12.96 5.77 13.86
N PRO A 51 13.91 5.34 14.72
CA PRO A 51 13.72 4.16 15.56
C PRO A 51 12.67 4.36 16.65
N ASP A 52 12.38 5.61 17.01
CA ASP A 52 11.59 5.98 18.16
C ASP A 52 10.56 7.08 17.82
N TRP A 53 9.89 6.94 16.67
CA TRP A 53 8.87 7.89 16.23
C TRP A 53 7.71 7.95 17.23
N THR A 54 7.50 9.13 17.83
CA THR A 54 6.50 9.33 18.86
C THR A 54 5.10 9.46 18.28
N ILE A 55 4.22 8.53 18.65
CA ILE A 55 2.81 8.47 18.23
C ILE A 55 1.99 9.55 18.92
N ASP A 56 2.22 9.74 20.21
CA ASP A 56 1.54 10.74 21.01
C ASP A 56 2.49 11.26 22.10
N GLN A 57 2.69 12.57 22.14
CA GLN A 57 3.59 13.23 23.09
C GLN A 57 3.10 13.11 24.54
N ARG A 58 1.81 12.84 24.77
CA ARG A 58 1.27 12.68 26.14
C ARG A 58 1.56 11.30 26.71
N SER A 59 1.36 10.25 25.93
CA SER A 59 1.68 8.88 26.32
C SER A 59 3.16 8.54 26.17
N GLY A 60 3.90 9.28 25.34
CA GLY A 60 5.28 8.97 24.99
C GLY A 60 5.41 7.65 24.23
N ALA A 61 4.32 7.11 23.69
CA ALA A 61 4.33 5.85 22.95
C ALA A 61 5.08 6.00 21.62
N LYS A 62 5.93 5.01 21.30
CA LYS A 62 6.83 5.09 20.14
C LYS A 62 6.79 3.85 19.28
N ILE A 63 7.07 4.03 17.99
CA ILE A 63 7.24 2.95 17.01
C ILE A 63 8.38 3.29 16.03
N PRO A 64 9.12 2.29 15.50
CA PRO A 64 10.05 2.56 14.42
C PRO A 64 9.30 2.80 13.12
N VAL A 65 9.77 3.76 12.32
CA VAL A 65 9.26 4.01 10.97
C VAL A 65 10.42 4.25 10.00
N TYR A 66 10.26 3.80 8.76
CA TYR A 66 11.08 4.21 7.63
C TYR A 66 10.33 5.28 6.84
N GLN A 67 10.92 6.45 6.62
CA GLN A 67 10.31 7.51 5.82
C GLN A 67 11.25 7.93 4.69
N THR A 68 10.72 8.35 3.54
CA THR A 68 11.53 8.91 2.45
C THR A 68 12.44 10.03 2.95
N LYS A 69 13.73 9.91 2.61
CA LYS A 69 14.80 10.82 3.01
C LYS A 69 14.86 12.04 2.09
N GLY A 70 15.15 13.19 2.68
CA GLY A 70 15.57 14.38 1.93
C GLY A 70 14.44 15.11 1.19
N LEU A 71 13.19 14.90 1.61
CA LEU A 71 12.05 15.64 1.07
C LEU A 71 11.83 16.94 1.86
N GLU A 72 11.46 18.00 1.15
CA GLU A 72 10.93 19.21 1.73
C GLU A 72 9.41 19.06 1.93
N ASN A 73 8.92 19.28 3.16
CA ASN A 73 7.52 19.00 3.45
C ASN A 73 6.53 19.86 2.63
N SER A 74 6.96 21.04 2.18
CA SER A 74 6.18 21.90 1.29
C SER A 74 6.00 21.32 -0.11
N ASP A 75 6.89 20.45 -0.57
CA ASP A 75 6.84 19.93 -1.94
C ASP A 75 5.99 18.66 -2.04
N ILE A 76 5.75 18.00 -0.90
CA ILE A 76 4.96 16.78 -0.82
C ILE A 76 3.50 17.08 -1.16
N LYS A 77 3.00 16.39 -2.20
CA LYS A 77 1.60 16.41 -2.63
C LYS A 77 0.87 15.13 -2.24
N ARG A 78 1.59 14.01 -2.13
CA ARG A 78 1.04 12.69 -1.78
C ARG A 78 1.87 12.02 -0.70
N ALA A 79 1.20 11.37 0.25
CA ALA A 79 1.82 10.50 1.22
C ALA A 79 1.29 9.06 1.12
N VAL A 80 2.18 8.08 1.28
CA VAL A 80 1.85 6.65 1.25
C VAL A 80 2.32 6.01 2.56
N ILE A 81 1.37 5.59 3.39
CA ILE A 81 1.59 4.77 4.57
C ILE A 81 1.54 3.29 4.11
N VAL A 82 2.72 2.70 3.91
CA VAL A 82 2.87 1.33 3.41
C VAL A 82 2.94 0.32 4.56
N LEU A 83 1.98 -0.60 4.61
CA LEU A 83 1.83 -1.58 5.67
C LEU A 83 2.47 -2.92 5.29
N SER A 84 3.29 -3.41 6.20
CA SER A 84 4.02 -4.67 6.08
C SER A 84 3.12 -5.89 6.00
N GLY A 85 3.69 -6.97 5.45
CA GLY A 85 3.10 -8.30 5.52
C GLY A 85 3.20 -8.92 6.91
N LYS A 86 2.80 -10.20 7.00
CA LYS A 86 2.83 -10.97 8.27
C LYS A 86 4.25 -11.03 8.86
N ASN A 87 5.25 -10.90 8.01
CA ASN A 87 6.67 -10.99 8.35
C ASN A 87 7.18 -9.81 9.18
N ARG A 88 6.44 -8.70 9.26
CA ARG A 88 6.84 -7.50 10.05
C ARG A 88 8.15 -6.84 9.56
N ASP A 89 8.50 -7.10 8.31
CA ASP A 89 9.63 -6.57 7.56
C ASP A 89 9.29 -5.22 6.92
N CYS A 90 9.01 -4.21 7.75
CA CYS A 90 8.62 -2.86 7.31
C CYS A 90 9.59 -2.21 6.32
N TRP A 91 10.89 -2.43 6.50
CA TRP A 91 11.92 -1.93 5.60
C TRP A 91 11.79 -2.52 4.19
N TYR A 92 11.43 -3.81 4.08
CA TYR A 92 11.24 -4.51 2.81
C TYR A 92 10.04 -3.93 2.06
N TYR A 93 8.93 -3.68 2.77
CA TYR A 93 7.74 -3.09 2.17
C TYR A 93 7.94 -1.64 1.77
N TRP A 94 8.68 -0.87 2.56
CA TRP A 94 9.09 0.48 2.19
C TRP A 94 9.98 0.46 0.92
N ASN A 95 10.99 -0.42 0.88
CA ASN A 95 11.89 -0.51 -0.26
C ASN A 95 11.20 -0.98 -1.55
N ALA A 96 10.31 -1.97 -1.44
CA ALA A 96 9.50 -2.43 -2.57
C ALA A 96 8.62 -1.29 -3.13
N MET A 97 8.06 -0.46 -2.24
CA MET A 97 7.30 0.72 -2.64
C MET A 97 8.18 1.78 -3.32
N ASN A 98 9.39 2.02 -2.79
CA ASN A 98 10.36 2.93 -3.37
C ASN A 98 10.79 2.48 -4.78
N ASN A 99 11.04 1.19 -4.97
CA ASN A 99 11.37 0.60 -6.27
C ASN A 99 10.24 0.68 -7.28
N ALA A 100 8.98 0.51 -6.84
CA ALA A 100 7.82 0.75 -7.69
C ALA A 100 7.74 2.21 -8.13
N LEU A 101 8.01 3.15 -7.21
CA LEU A 101 8.06 4.58 -7.52
C LEU A 101 9.23 4.93 -8.47
N TYR A 102 10.39 4.29 -8.33
CA TYR A 102 11.49 4.41 -9.30
C TYR A 102 11.07 3.98 -10.69
N ASN A 103 10.44 2.81 -10.81
CA ASN A 103 9.91 2.32 -12.07
C ASN A 103 8.88 3.29 -12.68
N ALA A 104 7.96 3.79 -11.86
CA ALA A 104 6.93 4.73 -12.31
C ALA A 104 7.54 6.03 -12.85
N SER A 105 8.39 6.69 -12.06
CA SER A 105 9.06 7.95 -12.46
C SER A 105 10.00 7.79 -13.65
N TYR A 106 10.54 6.60 -13.87
CA TYR A 106 11.35 6.29 -15.05
C TYR A 106 10.52 6.25 -16.34
N HIS A 107 9.27 5.76 -16.25
CA HIS A 107 8.39 5.59 -17.40
C HIS A 107 7.45 6.79 -17.63
N ASP A 108 7.19 7.58 -16.59
CA ASP A 108 6.32 8.74 -16.63
C ASP A 108 7.02 9.96 -16.00
N PRO A 109 7.44 10.95 -16.81
CA PRO A 109 8.13 12.15 -16.32
C PRO A 109 7.22 13.09 -15.52
N GLU A 110 5.89 12.91 -15.54
CA GLU A 110 4.97 13.68 -14.68
C GLU A 110 5.01 13.19 -13.23
N ILE A 111 5.46 11.95 -13.00
CA ILE A 111 5.64 11.38 -11.68
C ILE A 111 6.98 11.82 -11.09
N ARG A 112 6.91 12.81 -10.22
CA ARG A 112 8.06 13.34 -9.47
C ARG A 112 8.18 12.68 -8.12
N ARG A 113 9.33 12.04 -7.85
CA ARG A 113 9.55 11.32 -6.58
C ARG A 113 9.55 12.26 -5.38
N GLU A 114 10.03 13.48 -5.58
CA GLU A 114 10.07 14.53 -4.56
C GLU A 114 8.68 14.99 -4.10
N ASP A 115 7.65 14.78 -4.93
CA ASP A 115 6.26 15.11 -4.58
C ASP A 115 5.61 14.02 -3.69
N ILE A 116 6.28 12.88 -3.46
CA ILE A 116 5.70 11.67 -2.84
C ILE A 116 6.52 11.20 -1.63
N SER A 117 5.91 11.25 -0.44
CA SER A 117 6.48 10.71 0.79
C SER A 117 5.96 9.30 1.05
N ILE A 118 6.84 8.33 1.29
CA ILE A 118 6.49 6.97 1.69
C ILE A 118 6.90 6.82 3.16
N ILE A 119 6.00 6.30 4.00
CA ILE A 119 6.31 5.90 5.38
C ILE A 119 5.90 4.45 5.65
N GLY A 120 6.80 3.66 6.23
CA GLY A 120 6.61 2.25 6.56
C GLY A 120 6.72 2.03 8.07
N PRO A 121 5.60 1.96 8.82
CA PRO A 121 5.63 1.68 10.25
C PRO A 121 5.92 0.20 10.56
N CYS A 122 6.71 -0.01 11.61
CA CYS A 122 7.17 -1.35 12.02
C CYS A 122 6.35 -1.89 13.19
N PHE A 123 5.26 -2.61 12.89
CA PHE A 123 4.43 -3.30 13.89
C PHE A 123 5.09 -4.59 14.40
N PHE A 124 6.09 -4.43 15.26
CA PHE A 124 6.85 -5.55 15.82
C PHE A 124 6.09 -6.32 16.90
N ALA A 125 6.53 -7.55 17.09
CA ALA A 125 6.06 -8.45 18.12
C ALA A 125 7.13 -8.66 19.20
N GLU A 126 6.71 -9.28 20.31
CA GLU A 126 7.59 -9.67 21.43
C GLU A 126 8.84 -10.44 20.95
N ALA A 127 8.71 -11.24 19.89
CA ALA A 127 9.82 -11.99 19.29
C ALA A 127 10.91 -11.08 18.70
N ASP A 128 10.52 -9.99 18.02
CA ASP A 128 11.49 -9.06 17.41
C ASP A 128 12.25 -8.28 18.49
N LYS A 129 11.56 -7.92 19.57
CA LYS A 129 12.23 -7.38 20.76
C LYS A 129 13.22 -8.36 21.36
N ASN A 130 12.80 -9.61 21.58
CA ASN A 130 13.64 -10.64 22.19
C ASN A 130 14.86 -11.01 21.32
N SER A 131 14.74 -10.82 20.00
CA SER A 131 15.83 -11.02 19.04
C SER A 131 16.72 -9.79 18.85
N GLY A 132 16.32 -8.62 19.34
CA GLY A 132 17.16 -7.42 19.41
C GLY A 132 16.82 -6.30 18.42
N ALA A 133 15.76 -6.43 17.61
CA ALA A 133 15.40 -5.38 16.65
C ALA A 133 14.94 -4.06 17.30
N ILE A 134 14.39 -4.13 18.52
CA ILE A 134 13.86 -2.97 19.25
C ILE A 134 14.14 -3.05 20.75
N THR A 135 14.07 -1.91 21.42
CA THR A 135 14.19 -1.74 22.87
C THR A 135 12.85 -1.89 23.59
N ASP A 136 12.89 -2.02 24.93
CA ASP A 136 11.71 -2.25 25.78
C ASP A 136 10.68 -1.10 25.80
N ASP A 137 11.06 0.11 25.40
CA ASP A 137 10.22 1.31 25.35
C ASP A 137 9.44 1.46 24.04
N ILE A 138 9.66 0.56 23.07
CA ILE A 138 8.96 0.54 21.79
C ILE A 138 7.68 -0.30 21.88
N LEU A 139 6.61 0.17 21.24
CA LEU A 139 5.36 -0.58 21.16
C LEU A 139 5.57 -1.94 20.47
N GLN A 140 5.05 -2.98 21.11
CA GLN A 140 5.04 -4.34 20.57
C GLN A 140 3.66 -4.98 20.71
N TRP A 141 3.31 -5.85 19.76
CA TRP A 141 2.05 -6.59 19.73
C TRP A 141 2.26 -8.09 19.94
N ARG A 142 1.18 -8.77 20.33
CA ARG A 142 1.22 -10.22 20.46
C ARG A 142 1.13 -10.87 19.09
N MET A 143 2.20 -11.52 18.64
CA MET A 143 2.24 -12.23 17.35
C MET A 143 1.76 -11.37 16.16
N THR A 144 0.51 -11.56 15.73
CA THR A 144 -0.09 -10.88 14.57
C THR A 144 -1.31 -10.04 14.94
N THR A 145 -1.55 -9.80 16.24
CA THR A 145 -2.73 -9.07 16.72
C THR A 145 -2.77 -7.60 16.26
N TRP A 146 -1.63 -7.06 15.82
CA TRP A 146 -1.55 -5.74 15.16
C TRP A 146 -2.40 -5.67 13.89
N ILE A 147 -2.60 -6.79 13.18
CA ILE A 147 -3.43 -6.85 11.97
C ILE A 147 -4.91 -6.51 12.29
N ASP A 148 -5.34 -6.85 13.50
CA ASP A 148 -6.74 -6.74 13.95
C ASP A 148 -7.01 -5.47 14.78
N GLY A 149 -6.07 -4.52 14.86
CA GLY A 149 -6.27 -3.31 15.65
C GLY A 149 -6.18 -3.52 17.16
N LYS A 150 -5.54 -4.60 17.64
CA LYS A 150 -5.46 -4.85 19.09
C LYS A 150 -4.48 -3.88 19.76
N ALA A 151 -4.67 -3.70 21.07
CA ALA A 151 -3.72 -3.00 21.92
C ALA A 151 -2.35 -3.70 21.92
N ASN A 152 -1.31 -2.90 22.07
CA ASN A 152 0.05 -3.36 22.36
C ASN A 152 0.08 -4.18 23.66
N VAL A 153 1.10 -5.03 23.79
CA VAL A 153 1.39 -5.79 25.00
C VAL A 153 2.55 -5.21 25.82
N SER A 154 3.34 -4.31 25.24
CA SER A 154 4.39 -3.54 25.94
C SER A 154 4.72 -2.23 25.19
N PRO A 155 5.29 -1.21 25.85
CA PRO A 155 5.35 -1.04 27.31
C PRO A 155 3.95 -0.87 27.93
N GLY A 156 3.78 -1.38 29.16
CA GLY A 156 2.48 -1.64 29.81
C GLY A 156 1.67 -0.42 30.27
N TYR A 157 2.04 0.81 29.89
CA TYR A 157 1.49 2.02 30.48
C TYR A 157 0.41 2.70 29.63
N HIS A 158 0.27 2.34 28.36
CA HIS A 158 -0.75 2.86 27.46
C HIS A 158 -1.15 1.73 26.52
N LYS A 159 -2.41 1.26 26.60
CA LYS A 159 -2.97 0.21 25.73
C LYS A 159 -3.23 0.77 24.32
N VAL A 160 -2.17 1.20 23.65
CA VAL A 160 -2.18 1.80 22.31
C VAL A 160 -2.52 0.72 21.29
N SER A 161 -3.62 0.91 20.58
CA SER A 161 -4.02 0.04 19.48
C SER A 161 -3.13 0.26 18.26
N SER A 162 -2.96 -0.75 17.41
CA SER A 162 -2.26 -0.55 16.13
C SER A 162 -3.02 0.40 15.18
N PHE A 163 -4.31 0.63 15.41
CA PHE A 163 -5.07 1.66 14.68
C PHE A 163 -4.85 3.06 15.24
N ASP A 164 -4.53 3.20 16.54
CA ASP A 164 -4.15 4.49 17.12
C ASP A 164 -2.83 4.98 16.48
N VAL A 165 -1.92 4.04 16.16
CA VAL A 165 -0.71 4.33 15.38
C VAL A 165 -1.04 4.84 13.99
N LEU A 166 -2.00 4.20 13.30
CA LEU A 166 -2.43 4.65 11.98
C LEU A 166 -3.13 6.01 12.04
N ASP A 167 -3.95 6.26 13.07
CA ASP A 167 -4.57 7.56 13.31
C ASP A 167 -3.51 8.66 13.50
N ALA A 168 -2.44 8.38 14.25
CA ALA A 168 -1.35 9.33 14.43
C ALA A 168 -0.57 9.60 13.13
N LEU A 169 -0.27 8.58 12.33
CA LEU A 169 0.42 8.73 11.05
C LEU A 169 -0.43 9.47 10.02
N VAL A 170 -1.74 9.18 9.95
CA VAL A 170 -2.68 9.93 9.11
C VAL A 170 -2.75 11.38 9.59
N SER A 171 -2.87 11.61 10.89
CA SER A 171 -2.91 12.98 11.46
C SER A 171 -1.63 13.77 11.19
N TYR A 172 -0.46 13.10 11.23
CA TYR A 172 0.83 13.68 10.88
C TYR A 172 0.82 14.24 9.45
N TYR A 173 0.40 13.45 8.46
CA TYR A 173 0.33 13.91 7.06
C TYR A 173 -0.81 14.88 6.78
N MET A 174 -1.92 14.79 7.51
CA MET A 174 -3.07 15.69 7.33
C MET A 174 -2.83 17.09 7.91
N ASN A 175 -1.74 17.31 8.67
CA ASN A 175 -1.38 18.61 9.19
C ASN A 175 -0.91 19.56 8.08
N THR A 176 -1.81 20.44 7.63
CA THR A 176 -1.58 21.42 6.55
C THR A 176 -0.57 22.52 6.91
N THR A 177 -0.23 22.71 8.19
CA THR A 177 0.87 23.60 8.58
C THR A 177 2.21 22.95 8.29
N THR A 178 2.31 21.62 8.44
CA THR A 178 3.53 20.86 8.14
C THR A 178 3.61 20.51 6.65
N PHE A 179 2.50 20.07 6.05
CA PHE A 179 2.39 19.63 4.65
C PHE A 179 1.36 20.48 3.89
N PRO A 180 1.70 21.73 3.53
CA PRO A 180 0.73 22.69 2.98
C PRO A 180 0.18 22.31 1.60
N ASN A 181 0.93 21.53 0.81
CA ASN A 181 0.53 21.14 -0.54
C ASN A 181 0.01 19.69 -0.64
N LEU A 182 -0.09 18.98 0.49
CA LEU A 182 -0.51 17.59 0.51
C LEU A 182 -2.02 17.48 0.26
N ASN A 183 -2.38 16.82 -0.84
CA ASN A 183 -3.77 16.61 -1.24
C ASN A 183 -4.23 15.16 -1.06
N THR A 184 -3.31 14.20 -0.91
CA THR A 184 -3.65 12.78 -0.84
C THR A 184 -2.81 12.04 0.19
N VAL A 185 -3.46 11.29 1.07
CA VAL A 185 -2.85 10.27 1.92
C VAL A 185 -3.39 8.90 1.51
N VAL A 186 -2.51 7.94 1.29
CA VAL A 186 -2.87 6.55 1.01
C VAL A 186 -2.40 5.67 2.15
N VAL A 187 -3.31 4.87 2.73
CA VAL A 187 -2.95 3.77 3.62
C VAL A 187 -3.13 2.46 2.86
N GLY A 188 -2.04 1.71 2.66
CA GLY A 188 -2.13 0.51 1.84
C GLY A 188 -1.10 -0.54 2.16
N GLY A 189 -1.36 -1.78 1.75
CA GLY A 189 -0.44 -2.88 1.97
C GLY A 189 -0.86 -4.17 1.31
N HIS A 190 0.06 -5.14 1.30
CA HIS A 190 -0.15 -6.47 0.74
C HIS A 190 -0.31 -7.54 1.84
N SER A 191 -1.18 -8.53 1.58
CA SER A 191 -1.38 -9.69 2.46
C SER A 191 -1.88 -9.31 3.86
N ALA A 192 -1.05 -9.38 4.91
CA ALA A 192 -1.43 -8.91 6.25
C ALA A 192 -1.65 -7.40 6.30
N GLY A 193 -0.81 -6.62 5.61
CA GLY A 193 -0.95 -5.16 5.53
C GLY A 193 -2.24 -4.75 4.83
N GLY A 194 -2.63 -5.46 3.77
CA GLY A 194 -3.91 -5.22 3.09
C GLY A 194 -5.11 -5.53 3.99
N GLN A 195 -5.03 -6.63 4.76
CA GLN A 195 -6.05 -6.95 5.75
C GLN A 195 -6.14 -5.89 6.86
N MET A 196 -5.01 -5.34 7.32
CA MET A 196 -4.98 -4.27 8.31
C MET A 196 -5.56 -2.97 7.75
N ALA A 197 -5.12 -2.54 6.56
CA ALA A 197 -5.63 -1.35 5.88
C ALA A 197 -7.15 -1.39 5.73
N GLN A 198 -7.70 -2.54 5.33
CA GLN A 198 -9.14 -2.70 5.21
C GLN A 198 -9.88 -2.62 6.55
N ARG A 199 -9.39 -3.31 7.58
CA ARG A 199 -10.02 -3.23 8.90
C ARG A 199 -9.96 -1.82 9.46
N TYR A 200 -8.83 -1.13 9.27
CA TYR A 200 -8.68 0.25 9.68
C TYR A 200 -9.65 1.16 8.93
N ALA A 201 -9.79 1.02 7.61
CA ALA A 201 -10.78 1.77 6.82
C ALA A 201 -12.23 1.60 7.35
N MET A 202 -12.57 0.42 7.87
CA MET A 202 -13.90 0.13 8.41
C MET A 202 -14.12 0.59 9.85
N LEU A 203 -13.05 0.65 10.67
CA LEU A 203 -13.15 0.83 12.12
C LEU A 203 -12.65 2.18 12.62
N ARG A 204 -11.91 2.92 11.81
CA ARG A 204 -11.45 4.27 12.15
C ARG A 204 -12.61 5.23 12.30
N LYS A 205 -12.38 6.30 13.04
CA LYS A 205 -13.32 7.43 13.11
C LYS A 205 -13.18 8.26 11.84
N THR A 206 -14.31 8.68 11.30
CA THR A 206 -14.33 9.61 10.17
C THR A 206 -13.91 11.01 10.62
N THR A 207 -13.23 11.74 9.74
CA THR A 207 -12.79 13.12 9.95
C THR A 207 -13.20 14.00 8.78
N GLU A 208 -13.07 15.31 8.93
CA GLU A 208 -13.31 16.27 7.83
C GLU A 208 -12.33 16.15 6.66
N ASN A 209 -11.17 15.50 6.87
CA ASN A 209 -10.12 15.30 5.86
C ASN A 209 -10.24 13.95 5.12
N ASP A 210 -11.36 13.24 5.29
CA ASP A 210 -11.54 11.90 4.72
C ASP A 210 -11.63 11.93 3.18
N ASP A 211 -11.90 13.09 2.59
CA ASP A 211 -11.84 13.33 1.14
C ASP A 211 -10.44 13.15 0.55
N ARG A 212 -9.39 13.37 1.36
CA ARG A 212 -7.98 13.19 1.00
C ARG A 212 -7.42 11.82 1.39
N LEU A 213 -8.18 10.97 2.08
CA LEU A 213 -7.71 9.69 2.61
C LEU A 213 -8.19 8.52 1.74
N HIS A 214 -7.25 7.79 1.17
CA HIS A 214 -7.52 6.63 0.31
C HIS A 214 -6.95 5.35 0.92
N PHE A 215 -7.58 4.24 0.60
CA PHE A 215 -7.14 2.92 1.05
C PHE A 215 -6.78 2.03 -0.14
N TRP A 216 -5.60 1.41 -0.07
CA TRP A 216 -5.15 0.46 -1.08
C TRP A 216 -4.96 -0.93 -0.48
N VAL A 217 -5.91 -1.82 -0.77
CA VAL A 217 -5.99 -3.16 -0.17
C VAL A 217 -5.55 -4.21 -1.17
N VAL A 218 -4.35 -4.77 -1.00
CA VAL A 218 -3.78 -5.73 -1.95
C VAL A 218 -3.83 -7.16 -1.41
N ARG A 219 -4.46 -8.04 -2.19
CA ARG A 219 -4.64 -9.48 -1.93
C ARG A 219 -5.09 -9.80 -0.51
N ARG A 220 -6.41 -9.83 -0.34
CA ARG A 220 -7.05 -10.20 0.91
C ARG A 220 -6.98 -11.70 1.19
N THR A 221 -6.80 -12.04 2.46
CA THR A 221 -6.93 -13.43 2.92
C THR A 221 -8.23 -13.69 3.69
N THR A 222 -8.85 -12.75 4.41
CA THR A 222 -10.10 -13.03 5.16
C THR A 222 -10.94 -11.76 5.34
N VAL A 223 -12.28 -11.89 5.27
CA VAL A 223 -13.24 -10.78 5.21
C VAL A 223 -13.67 -10.17 6.54
N LEU A 224 -13.84 -11.00 7.54
CA LEU A 224 -14.26 -10.62 8.88
C LEU A 224 -14.08 -11.86 9.76
N GLU A 225 -13.33 -11.78 10.86
CA GLU A 225 -13.38 -12.78 11.94
C GLU A 225 -14.08 -12.11 13.12
N ILE A 226 -15.39 -12.32 13.29
CA ILE A 226 -16.12 -11.89 14.49
C ILE A 226 -15.85 -12.94 15.57
N HIS A 227 -14.92 -12.66 16.48
CA HIS A 227 -14.72 -13.52 17.65
C HIS A 227 -15.84 -13.30 18.69
N HIS A 228 -16.97 -13.99 18.51
CA HIS A 228 -17.72 -14.46 19.66
C HIS A 228 -17.41 -15.94 19.85
N VAL A 229 -17.04 -16.29 21.09
CA VAL A 229 -16.76 -17.64 21.62
C VAL A 229 -15.29 -18.12 21.51
N LYS A 230 -14.69 -18.33 22.68
CA LYS A 230 -13.46 -19.12 22.90
C LYS A 230 -13.66 -20.51 22.31
N HIS A 231 -13.02 -20.86 21.20
CA HIS A 231 -12.49 -22.20 20.97
C HIS A 231 -11.42 -22.19 19.86
N SER A 232 -10.29 -22.82 20.16
CA SER A 232 -9.11 -23.00 19.31
C SER A 232 -9.38 -24.02 18.21
N SER A 233 -10.03 -23.59 17.11
CA SER A 233 -10.05 -24.31 15.81
C SER A 233 -10.75 -23.52 14.67
N SER A 234 -11.35 -22.35 14.95
CA SER A 234 -12.18 -21.59 14.00
C SER A 234 -11.45 -20.90 12.85
N THR A 235 -10.12 -20.76 12.90
CA THR A 235 -9.33 -20.02 11.88
C THR A 235 -9.29 -20.70 10.51
N HIS A 236 -9.59 -21.99 10.41
CA HIS A 236 -9.54 -22.75 9.16
C HIS A 236 -10.91 -22.90 8.48
N TYR A 237 -12.01 -22.80 9.25
CA TYR A 237 -13.37 -22.98 8.75
C TYR A 237 -13.89 -21.71 8.07
N ASP A 238 -13.75 -20.55 8.72
CA ASP A 238 -14.25 -19.26 8.20
C ASP A 238 -13.47 -18.75 6.96
N LYS A 239 -12.23 -19.21 6.78
CA LYS A 239 -11.44 -18.92 5.57
C LYS A 239 -11.89 -19.76 4.39
N LYS A 240 -12.31 -21.02 4.62
CA LYS A 240 -12.82 -21.91 3.56
C LYS A 240 -14.20 -21.50 3.05
N THR A 241 -15.05 -20.96 3.92
CA THR A 241 -16.38 -20.45 3.52
C THR A 241 -16.27 -19.23 2.59
N GLN A 242 -15.19 -18.47 2.70
CA GLN A 242 -14.93 -17.31 1.84
C GLN A 242 -14.22 -17.67 0.53
N GLY A 243 -13.68 -18.89 0.38
CA GLY A 243 -12.96 -19.34 -0.82
C GLY A 243 -11.62 -19.99 -0.52
N ARG A 244 -11.16 -20.89 -1.40
CA ARG A 244 -9.94 -21.70 -1.20
C ARG A 244 -8.66 -20.96 -1.53
N THR A 245 -8.71 -19.95 -2.39
CA THR A 245 -7.55 -19.13 -2.79
C THR A 245 -7.71 -17.65 -2.42
N HIS A 246 -6.64 -16.86 -2.46
CA HIS A 246 -6.74 -15.41 -2.25
C HIS A 246 -7.59 -14.71 -3.31
N VAL A 247 -7.47 -15.15 -4.56
CA VAL A 247 -8.25 -14.61 -5.68
C VAL A 247 -9.72 -14.95 -5.51
N GLU A 248 -10.04 -16.20 -5.15
CA GLU A 248 -11.43 -16.62 -4.90
C GLU A 248 -12.05 -15.85 -3.73
N ARG A 249 -11.30 -15.66 -2.64
CA ARG A 249 -11.75 -14.84 -1.50
C ARG A 249 -11.97 -13.38 -1.88
N GLY A 250 -11.11 -12.81 -2.72
CA GLY A 250 -11.31 -11.48 -3.29
C GLY A 250 -12.59 -11.40 -4.13
N ARG A 251 -12.83 -12.36 -5.03
CA ARG A 251 -14.02 -12.40 -5.88
C ARG A 251 -15.30 -12.54 -5.07
N ASN A 252 -15.29 -13.41 -4.06
CA ASN A 252 -16.43 -13.60 -3.17
C ASN A 252 -16.71 -12.35 -2.33
N PHE A 253 -15.68 -11.61 -1.93
CA PHE A 253 -15.84 -10.32 -1.25
C PHE A 253 -16.48 -9.27 -2.16
N VAL A 254 -16.02 -9.14 -3.41
CA VAL A 254 -16.60 -8.21 -4.39
C VAL A 254 -18.05 -8.58 -4.66
N SER A 255 -18.32 -9.87 -4.89
CA SER A 255 -19.68 -10.39 -5.06
C SER A 255 -20.57 -10.10 -3.85
N MET A 256 -20.05 -10.22 -2.62
CA MET A 256 -20.78 -9.83 -1.41
C MET A 256 -21.14 -8.34 -1.44
N LEU A 257 -20.19 -7.45 -1.79
CA LEU A 257 -20.44 -6.01 -1.85
C LEU A 257 -21.47 -5.64 -2.93
N GLU A 258 -21.39 -6.26 -4.11
CA GLU A 258 -22.36 -6.05 -5.20
C GLU A 258 -23.78 -6.44 -4.79
N ASN A 259 -23.92 -7.43 -3.91
CA ASN A 259 -25.21 -7.91 -3.41
C ASN A 259 -25.74 -7.14 -2.18
N LEU A 260 -24.97 -6.22 -1.59
CA LEU A 260 -25.47 -5.37 -0.51
C LEU A 260 -26.45 -4.33 -1.05
N PRO A 261 -27.44 -3.88 -0.25
CA PRO A 261 -28.25 -2.72 -0.60
C PRO A 261 -27.36 -1.48 -0.84
N GLY A 262 -27.40 -0.93 -2.05
CA GLY A 262 -26.52 0.17 -2.48
C GLY A 262 -25.28 -0.28 -3.27
N GLY A 263 -25.03 -1.59 -3.39
CA GLY A 263 -23.92 -2.17 -4.16
C GLY A 263 -22.55 -1.81 -3.60
N ILE A 264 -21.53 -1.92 -4.46
CA ILE A 264 -20.18 -1.44 -4.13
C ILE A 264 -20.26 0.09 -3.92
N PRO A 265 -19.74 0.63 -2.80
CA PRO A 265 -19.70 2.08 -2.60
C PRO A 265 -18.97 2.78 -3.75
N THR A 266 -19.59 3.83 -4.30
CA THR A 266 -19.12 4.56 -5.50
C THR A 266 -17.63 4.95 -5.51
N PRO A 267 -16.97 5.35 -4.40
CA PRO A 267 -15.53 5.67 -4.43
C PRO A 267 -14.59 4.44 -4.46
N THR A 268 -15.14 3.22 -4.54
CA THR A 268 -14.34 1.98 -4.50
C THR A 268 -14.07 1.47 -5.92
N THR A 269 -12.79 1.26 -6.26
CA THR A 269 -12.38 0.51 -7.45
C THR A 269 -11.92 -0.90 -7.09
N VAL A 270 -12.02 -1.82 -8.05
CA VAL A 270 -11.51 -3.18 -7.92
C VAL A 270 -10.66 -3.49 -9.15
N ASP A 271 -9.38 -3.70 -8.93
CA ASP A 271 -8.40 -3.93 -9.99
C ASP A 271 -7.87 -5.37 -9.91
N TRP A 272 -7.95 -6.09 -11.03
CA TRP A 272 -7.40 -7.45 -11.16
C TRP A 272 -6.10 -7.39 -11.96
N ILE A 273 -4.97 -7.75 -11.32
CA ILE A 273 -3.65 -7.74 -11.96
C ILE A 273 -3.38 -9.14 -12.49
N GLU A 274 -3.40 -9.29 -13.82
CA GLU A 274 -3.16 -10.55 -14.51
C GLU A 274 -1.69 -10.99 -14.39
N GLY A 275 -1.44 -12.30 -14.37
CA GLY A 275 -0.09 -12.87 -14.32
C GLY A 275 0.62 -12.75 -12.97
N VAL A 276 0.16 -11.88 -12.07
CA VAL A 276 0.82 -11.64 -10.79
C VAL A 276 0.27 -12.55 -9.69
N SER A 277 1.19 -13.21 -8.97
CA SER A 277 0.88 -14.14 -7.87
C SER A 277 0.98 -13.47 -6.48
N HIS A 278 1.38 -14.17 -5.42
CA HIS A 278 1.50 -13.62 -4.07
C HIS A 278 2.83 -12.86 -3.90
N SER A 279 3.03 -11.86 -4.75
CA SER A 279 4.24 -11.03 -4.84
C SER A 279 3.87 -9.58 -4.55
N ASN A 280 4.47 -9.00 -3.51
CA ASN A 280 4.28 -7.57 -3.20
C ASN A 280 4.95 -6.68 -4.25
N GLU A 281 6.15 -7.04 -4.73
CA GLU A 281 6.92 -6.27 -5.71
C GLU A 281 6.13 -6.13 -7.02
N ASP A 282 5.61 -7.24 -7.53
CA ASP A 282 4.81 -7.24 -8.76
C ASP A 282 3.48 -6.49 -8.59
N MET A 283 2.85 -6.58 -7.40
CA MET A 283 1.60 -5.86 -7.13
C MET A 283 1.82 -4.35 -7.01
N MET A 284 2.90 -3.92 -6.36
CA MET A 284 3.28 -2.51 -6.20
C MET A 284 3.75 -1.88 -7.51
N SER A 285 4.51 -2.62 -8.32
CA SER A 285 5.02 -2.15 -9.62
C SER A 285 4.02 -2.28 -10.78
N SER A 286 2.88 -2.95 -10.56
CA SER A 286 1.79 -3.01 -11.55
C SER A 286 1.20 -1.63 -11.85
N ALA A 287 0.56 -1.47 -13.01
CA ALA A 287 -0.13 -0.22 -13.36
C ALA A 287 -1.16 0.21 -12.30
N ALA A 288 -1.94 -0.74 -11.76
CA ALA A 288 -2.90 -0.46 -10.70
C ALA A 288 -2.21 -0.08 -9.37
N GLY A 289 -1.05 -0.68 -9.06
CA GLY A 289 -0.23 -0.29 -7.91
C GLY A 289 0.30 1.13 -8.06
N ILE A 290 0.91 1.43 -9.21
CA ILE A 290 1.47 2.75 -9.53
C ILE A 290 0.39 3.83 -9.48
N ASP A 291 -0.82 3.58 -10.00
CA ASP A 291 -1.95 4.52 -9.90
C ASP A 291 -2.22 4.92 -8.43
N LYS A 292 -2.24 3.94 -7.52
CA LYS A 292 -2.49 4.21 -6.09
C LYS A 292 -1.31 4.85 -5.38
N VAL A 293 -0.10 4.67 -5.89
CA VAL A 293 1.14 5.14 -5.26
C VAL A 293 1.56 6.52 -5.75
N ALA A 294 1.34 6.82 -7.03
CA ALA A 294 2.01 7.93 -7.70
C ALA A 294 1.09 8.82 -8.55
N SER A 295 -0.10 8.37 -8.95
CA SER A 295 -1.01 9.22 -9.74
C SER A 295 -1.51 10.38 -8.87
N LEU A 296 -1.20 11.61 -9.23
CA LEU A 296 -1.63 12.81 -8.48
C LEU A 296 -3.08 13.21 -8.79
N ASP A 297 -3.68 12.61 -9.82
CA ASP A 297 -5.06 12.85 -10.23
C ASP A 297 -5.95 11.65 -9.89
N ALA A 298 -7.01 11.90 -9.10
CA ALA A 298 -8.23 11.10 -9.22
C ALA A 298 -9.30 12.04 -9.80
N PRO A 299 -9.92 11.71 -10.96
CA PRO A 299 -10.49 10.39 -11.24
C PRO A 299 -10.14 9.79 -12.62
N GLN A 300 -10.12 8.45 -12.66
CA GLN A 300 -10.18 7.57 -13.85
C GLN A 300 -9.16 7.88 -14.96
N LEU A 301 -8.07 7.10 -14.97
CA LEU A 301 -7.29 6.87 -16.19
C LEU A 301 -8.24 6.56 -17.35
N ARG A 302 -8.25 7.45 -18.34
CA ARG A 302 -8.93 7.19 -19.61
C ARG A 302 -8.23 5.99 -20.25
N ALA A 303 -9.03 5.00 -20.65
CA ALA A 303 -8.59 3.76 -21.27
C ALA A 303 -7.95 3.93 -22.68
N ASP A 304 -7.66 5.17 -23.10
CA ASP A 304 -7.21 5.52 -24.45
C ASP A 304 -5.68 5.66 -24.58
N GLN A 305 -4.91 5.70 -23.49
CA GLN A 305 -3.44 5.86 -23.55
C GLN A 305 -2.60 4.60 -23.37
N LEU A 306 -3.18 3.43 -23.10
CA LEU A 306 -2.43 2.17 -22.92
C LEU A 306 -2.43 1.22 -24.14
N VAL A 307 -2.77 1.71 -25.33
CA VAL A 307 -2.88 0.85 -26.54
C VAL A 307 -1.53 0.35 -27.08
N HIS A 308 -0.38 0.76 -26.52
CA HIS A 308 0.93 0.40 -27.08
C HIS A 308 1.66 -0.83 -26.50
N GLN A 309 1.04 -1.62 -25.62
CA GLN A 309 1.61 -2.89 -25.16
C GLN A 309 0.66 -4.10 -25.21
N GLU A 310 -0.29 -4.15 -26.15
CA GLU A 310 -0.97 -5.39 -26.48
C GLU A 310 -0.59 -5.90 -27.87
N SER A 311 0.32 -6.87 -27.89
CA SER A 311 0.58 -7.69 -29.07
C SER A 311 0.59 -9.16 -28.67
N THR A 312 -0.54 -9.74 -28.29
CA THR A 312 -0.90 -11.10 -28.70
C THR A 312 -2.43 -11.29 -28.64
N ARG A 313 -3.03 -11.39 -29.84
CA ARG A 313 -4.44 -11.67 -30.06
C ARG A 313 -4.87 -13.01 -29.42
N LEU A 314 -6.04 -13.01 -28.79
CA LEU A 314 -6.98 -14.12 -28.90
C LEU A 314 -8.42 -13.58 -28.98
N LEU A 315 -8.99 -13.72 -30.18
CA LEU A 315 -10.37 -13.40 -30.54
C LEU A 315 -11.38 -14.11 -29.62
N VAL A 316 -12.27 -13.37 -28.97
CA VAL A 316 -13.67 -13.78 -28.81
C VAL A 316 -14.60 -12.59 -29.07
N ARG A 317 -15.54 -12.82 -29.99
CA ARG A 317 -16.53 -11.89 -30.55
C ARG A 317 -17.34 -11.11 -29.50
N ARG A 318 -17.46 -9.79 -29.72
CA ARG A 318 -18.56 -8.95 -29.23
C ARG A 318 -19.93 -9.43 -29.75
N ARG A 319 -20.90 -9.66 -28.86
CA ARG A 319 -22.35 -9.40 -29.06
C ARG A 319 -22.93 -8.96 -27.70
N ARG A 320 -23.26 -7.66 -27.56
CA ARG A 320 -24.61 -7.07 -27.60
C ARG A 320 -25.59 -7.65 -26.57
N THR A 321 -25.95 -6.79 -25.62
CA THR A 321 -27.31 -6.53 -25.11
C THR A 321 -28.17 -7.75 -24.83
N VAL A 322 -28.31 -8.13 -23.56
CA VAL A 322 -29.40 -9.02 -23.12
C VAL A 322 -30.50 -8.16 -22.53
N GLN A 323 -31.60 -8.09 -23.29
CA GLN A 323 -32.92 -7.66 -22.83
C GLN A 323 -33.36 -8.52 -21.64
N VAL A 324 -33.99 -7.84 -20.68
CA VAL A 324 -34.84 -8.43 -19.66
C VAL A 324 -35.94 -9.24 -20.33
N VAL A 325 -35.93 -10.56 -20.13
CA VAL A 325 -37.10 -11.40 -20.37
C VAL A 325 -37.67 -11.76 -19.00
N ARG A 326 -38.81 -11.15 -18.67
CA ARG A 326 -39.68 -11.59 -17.58
C ARG A 326 -40.24 -12.95 -17.93
N THR A 327 -39.98 -13.96 -17.11
CA THR A 327 -40.76 -15.19 -17.11
C THR A 327 -41.45 -15.32 -15.75
N HIS A 328 -42.77 -15.29 -15.79
CA HIS A 328 -43.64 -15.58 -14.65
C HIS A 328 -43.46 -17.03 -14.22
N TYR A 329 -43.27 -17.26 -12.93
CA TYR A 329 -43.73 -18.47 -12.26
C TYR A 329 -44.37 -18.06 -10.92
N GLN A 330 -45.70 -18.03 -10.92
CA GLN A 330 -46.50 -18.29 -9.72
C GLN A 330 -46.27 -19.75 -9.32
N TYR A 331 -46.09 -20.05 -8.04
CA TYR A 331 -46.83 -21.11 -7.35
C TYR A 331 -46.73 -20.91 -5.82
N PHE A 332 -47.88 -20.51 -5.26
CA PHE A 332 -48.51 -20.85 -3.98
C PHE A 332 -47.67 -21.10 -2.70
N CYS A 333 -48.05 -20.35 -1.67
CA CYS A 333 -47.99 -20.77 -0.27
C CYS A 333 -48.75 -22.08 -0.03
N LEU A 334 -48.11 -23.00 0.68
CA LEU A 334 -48.61 -23.67 1.89
C LEU A 334 -47.42 -24.13 2.74
#